data_AF-A0A844ZYN5-F1
#
_entry.id   AF-A0A844ZYN5-F1
#
_cell.length_a   1.000
_cell.length_b   1.000
_cell.length_c   1.000
_cell.angle_alpha   90.00
_cell.angle_beta   90.00
_cell.angle_gamma   90.00
#
_symmetry.space_group_name_H-M   'P 1'
#
loop_
_entity.id
_entity.type
_entity.pdbx_description
1 polymer ?
#
loop_
_entity_poly.entity_id
_entity_poly.type
_entity_poly.pdbx_seq_one_letter_code
_entity_poly.pdbx_strand_id
1 'polypeptide(L)' 'MIPAARHRRAASVSYPRVFAVPAALLLATLAGLVIGLTGSGARDVLAWVLVALPLFALAIAWARRG' A
#
# COMPACT_ATOMS: atom_id res chain seq x y z
N MET A 1 11.54 -35.60 -33.90
CA MET A 1 12.17 -34.80 -32.82
C MET A 1 11.12 -33.79 -32.34
N ILE A 2 10.51 -34.01 -31.18
CA ILE A 2 9.44 -33.14 -30.64
C ILE A 2 10.09 -32.16 -29.66
N PRO A 3 9.93 -30.84 -29.83
CA PRO A 3 10.52 -29.88 -28.90
C PRO A 3 9.75 -29.96 -27.58
N ALA A 4 10.49 -30.27 -26.51
CA ALA A 4 10.00 -30.33 -25.15
C ALA A 4 9.23 -29.04 -24.81
N ALA A 5 8.01 -29.22 -24.30
CA ALA A 5 7.14 -28.15 -23.84
C ALA A 5 7.92 -27.25 -22.87
N ARG A 6 8.14 -26.01 -23.29
CA ARG A 6 8.72 -24.96 -22.46
C ARG A 6 7.80 -24.79 -21.27
N HIS A 7 8.18 -25.33 -20.11
CA HIS A 7 7.54 -25.03 -18.83
C HIS A 7 7.44 -23.51 -18.77
N ARG A 8 6.22 -22.96 -18.94
CA ARG A 8 5.94 -21.58 -18.56
C ARG A 8 6.29 -21.56 -17.08
N ARG A 9 7.42 -20.94 -16.72
CA ARG A 9 7.66 -20.55 -15.33
C ARG A 9 6.44 -19.71 -14.99
N ALA A 10 5.51 -20.30 -14.25
CA ALA A 10 4.46 -19.55 -13.62
C ALA A 10 5.20 -18.57 -12.71
N ALA A 11 5.40 -17.35 -13.19
CA ALA A 11 5.91 -16.28 -12.36
C ALA A 11 4.91 -16.19 -11.22
N SER A 12 5.32 -16.63 -10.04
CA SER A 12 4.51 -16.58 -8.83
C SER A 12 4.09 -15.12 -8.65
N VAL A 13 2.84 -14.81 -8.99
CA VAL A 13 2.32 -13.45 -8.86
C VAL A 13 2.32 -13.16 -7.37
N SER A 14 3.18 -12.24 -6.97
CA SER A 14 3.32 -11.87 -5.57
C SER A 14 2.02 -11.18 -5.13
N TYR A 15 1.19 -11.87 -4.35
CA TYR A 15 -0.02 -11.33 -3.71
C TYR A 15 0.15 -9.91 -3.12
N PRO A 16 1.26 -9.56 -2.44
CA PRO A 16 1.45 -8.19 -1.94
C PRO A 16 1.45 -7.13 -3.05
N ARG A 17 1.85 -7.46 -4.28
CA ARG A 17 1.82 -6.53 -5.42
C ARG A 17 0.40 -6.21 -5.87
N VAL A 18 -0.51 -7.18 -5.75
CA VAL A 18 -1.92 -7.02 -6.12
C VAL A 18 -2.66 -6.17 -5.09
N PHE A 19 -2.32 -6.32 -3.80
CA PHE A 19 -2.95 -5.57 -2.70
C PHE A 19 -2.34 -4.19 -2.43
N ALA A 20 -1.22 -3.84 -3.06
CA ALA A 20 -0.56 -2.54 -2.85
C ALA A 20 -1.47 -1.35 -3.21
N VAL A 21 -2.13 -1.40 -4.37
CA VAL A 21 -3.02 -0.33 -4.83
C VAL A 21 -4.26 -0.21 -3.94
N PRO A 22 -5.01 -1.30 -3.63
CA PRO A 22 -6.11 -1.24 -2.66
C PRO A 22 -5.71 -0.72 -1.28
N ALA A 23 -4.56 -1.14 -0.75
CA ALA A 23 -4.09 -0.69 0.57
C ALA A 23 -3.73 0.80 0.58
N ALA A 24 -3.08 1.29 -0.47
CA ALA A 24 -2.78 2.73 -0.61
C ALA A 24 -4.07 3.57 -0.66
N LEU A 25 -5.09 3.10 -1.39
CA LEU A 25 -6.40 3.76 -1.45
C LEU A 25 -7.08 3.77 -0.08
N LEU A 26 -7.10 2.63 0.64
CA LEU A 26 -7.65 2.55 1.99
C LEU A 26 -6.99 3.57 2.93
N LEU A 27 -5.65 3.66 2.91
CA LEU A 27 -4.90 4.61 3.74
C LEU A 27 -5.21 6.05 3.35
N ALA A 28 -5.28 6.37 2.06
CA ALA A 28 -5.64 7.70 1.58
C ALA A 28 -7.06 8.10 2.01
N THR A 29 -8.02 7.17 1.93
CA THR A 29 -9.40 7.38 2.38
C THR A 29 -9.47 7.59 3.89
N LEU A 30 -8.80 6.76 4.69
CA LEU A 30 -8.75 6.93 6.14
C LEU A 30 -8.14 8.28 6.53
N ALA A 31 -7.05 8.68 5.88
CA ALA A 31 -6.42 9.97 6.10
C ALA A 31 -7.39 11.13 5.76
N GLY A 32 -8.05 11.08 4.60
CA GLY A 32 -9.04 12.09 4.22
C GLY A 32 -10.23 12.16 5.17
N LEU A 33 -10.70 11.00 5.66
CA LEU A 33 -11.79 10.90 6.63
C LEU A 33 -11.40 11.51 7.97
N VAL A 34 -10.22 11.17 8.49
CA VAL A 34 -9.70 11.77 9.72
C VAL A 34 -9.56 13.28 9.57
N ILE A 35 -8.96 13.76 8.48
CA ILE A 35 -8.83 15.20 8.21
C ILE A 35 -10.20 15.90 8.19
N GLY A 36 -11.21 15.30 7.53
CA GLY A 36 -12.56 15.86 7.45
C GLY A 36 -13.31 15.85 8.78
N LEU A 37 -13.11 14.83 9.62
CA LEU A 37 -13.74 14.71 10.93
C LEU A 37 -13.08 15.59 12.01
N THR A 38 -11.77 15.82 11.91
CA THR A 38 -10.98 16.54 12.93
C THR A 38 -10.95 18.07 12.71
N GLY A 39 -12.00 18.64 12.09
CA GLY A 39 -12.12 20.04 11.65
C GLY A 39 -11.97 21.17 12.71
N SER A 40 -11.35 20.94 13.88
CA SER A 40 -11.11 21.96 14.90
C SER A 40 -9.70 21.93 15.57
N GLY A 41 -8.79 21.03 15.19
CA GLY A 41 -7.46 20.95 15.81
C GLY A 41 -6.33 20.63 14.84
N ALA A 42 -5.74 21.65 14.19
CA ALA A 42 -4.63 21.46 13.24
C ALA A 42 -3.44 20.65 13.81
N ARG A 43 -3.20 20.73 15.13
CA ARG A 43 -2.19 19.94 15.83
C ARG A 43 -2.51 18.45 15.89
N ASP A 44 -3.79 18.10 16.00
CA ASP A 44 -4.26 16.72 16.06
C ASP A 44 -4.12 16.03 14.71
N VAL A 45 -4.43 16.76 13.62
CA VAL A 45 -4.17 16.31 12.25
C VAL A 45 -2.68 16.09 11.99
N LEU A 46 -1.83 17.03 12.43
CA LEU A 46 -0.37 16.89 12.32
C LEU A 46 0.15 15.66 13.09
N ALA A 47 -0.34 15.45 14.32
CA ALA A 47 0.00 14.27 15.10
C ALA A 47 -0.43 12.97 14.38
N TRP A 48 -1.63 12.96 13.79
CA TRP A 48 -2.13 11.83 13.01
C TRP A 48 -1.30 11.52 11.77
N VAL A 49 -0.86 12.55 11.04
CA VAL A 49 0.03 12.39 9.87
C VAL A 49 1.38 11.83 10.28
N LEU A 50 1.96 12.31 11.40
CA LEU A 50 3.20 11.76 11.93
C LEU A 50 3.04 10.29 12.35
N VAL A 51 1.90 9.91 12.94
CA VAL A 51 1.61 8.52 13.33
C VAL A 51 1.38 7.61 12.11
N ALA A 52 0.88 8.15 10.99
CA ALA A 52 0.68 7.40 9.76
C ALA A 52 1.98 7.20 8.95
N LEU A 53 3.02 7.98 9.22
CA LEU A 53 4.32 7.94 8.52
C LEU A 53 4.97 6.53 8.48
N PRO A 54 5.00 5.74 9.56
CA PRO A 54 5.56 4.39 9.56
C PRO A 54 4.76 3.44 8.68
N LEU A 55 3.43 3.58 8.65
CA LEU A 55 2.55 2.78 7.79
C LEU A 55 2.79 3.10 6.31
N PHE A 56 2.97 4.38 5.98
CA PHE A 56 3.37 4.80 4.64
C PHE A 56 4.75 4.28 4.25
N ALA A 57 5.74 4.38 5.13
CA ALA A 57 7.08 3.86 4.88
C ALA A 57 7.07 2.34 4.66
N LEU A 58 6.29 1.61 5.46
CA LEU A 58 6.09 0.17 5.32
C LEU A 58 5.41 -0.17 3.99
N ALA A 59 4.34 0.55 3.62
CA ALA A 59 3.64 0.38 2.36
C ALA A 59 4.58 0.62 1.15
N ILE A 60 5.41 1.68 1.20
CA ILE A 60 6.39 1.99 0.16
C ILE A 60 7.48 0.91 0.10
N ALA A 61 8.01 0.47 1.24
CA ALA A 61 9.02 -0.58 1.31
C ALA A 61 8.49 -1.90 0.76
N TRP A 62 7.24 -2.25 1.05
CA TRP A 62 6.55 -3.41 0.49
C TRP A 62 6.32 -3.28 -1.01
N ALA A 63 5.86 -2.12 -1.48
CA ALA A 63 5.66 -1.87 -2.90
C ALA A 63 6.96 -1.97 -3.71
N ARG A 64 8.11 -1.60 -3.11
CA ARG A 64 9.43 -1.71 -3.75
C ARG A 64 10.02 -3.13 -3.70
N ARG A 65 9.50 -4.02 -2.85
CA ARG A 65 9.99 -5.39 -2.67
C ARG A 65 9.30 -6.42 -3.57
N GLY A 66 8.30 -6.02 -4.36
CA GLY A 66 7.55 -6.88 -5.29
C GLY A 66 7.68 -6.50 -6.75
#